data_AF-A0A7C1HJ22-F1
#
_entry.id   AF-A0A7C1HJ22-F1
#
_cell.length_a   1.000
_cell.length_b   1.000
_cell.length_c   1.000
_cell.angle_alpha   90.00
_cell.angle_beta   90.00
_cell.angle_gamma   90.00
#
_symmetry.space_group_name_H-M   'P 1'
#
loop_
_entity.id
_entity.type
_entity.pdbx_description
1 polymer ?
#
loop_
_entity_poly.entity_id
_entity_poly.type
_entity_poly.pdbx_seq_one_letter_code
_entity_poly.pdbx_strand_id
1 'polypeptide(L)'
;MQPMAGVFTETIVGGKRDPVFGPVVMFGLGGVFVEVLEDVVWRTAPLPPAEAEKMTAGVRGRAFLEGARGKPPCDVAALQDMIVRVSHLFSDLPDVAEMDINPVASTAKGTMALDARVILDKKR
;
A
#
# COMPACT_ATOMS: atom_id res chain seq x y z
N MET A 1 -17.74 -7.93 13.60
CA MET A 1 -17.15 -9.16 13.04
C MET A 1 -16.52 -8.76 11.71
N GLN A 2 -15.20 -8.88 11.56
CA GLN A 2 -14.53 -8.53 10.31
C GLN A 2 -14.74 -9.69 9.32
N PRO A 3 -15.16 -9.45 8.07
CA PRO A 3 -15.32 -10.52 7.10
C PRO A 3 -13.97 -11.20 6.87
N MET A 4 -13.95 -12.53 6.94
CA MET A 4 -12.76 -13.30 6.58
C MET A 4 -12.47 -13.04 5.10
N ALA A 5 -11.36 -12.36 4.81
CA ALA A 5 -10.83 -12.34 3.46
C ALA A 5 -10.51 -13.80 3.07
N GLY A 6 -10.91 -14.21 1.87
CA GLY A 6 -10.65 -15.57 1.36
C GLY A 6 -9.16 -15.82 1.12
N VAL A 7 -8.79 -16.49 0.03
CA VAL A 7 -7.37 -16.51 -0.37
C VAL A 7 -7.02 -15.15 -0.97
N PHE A 8 -6.00 -14.47 -0.42
CA PHE A 8 -5.50 -13.19 -0.92
C PHE A 8 -3.97 -13.16 -0.97
N THR A 9 -3.44 -12.21 -1.75
CA THR A 9 -2.05 -11.77 -1.66
C THR A 9 -1.99 -10.62 -0.66
N GLU A 10 -1.13 -10.75 0.34
CA GLU A 10 -0.87 -9.70 1.31
C GLU A 10 -0.03 -8.60 0.67
N THR A 11 -0.48 -7.36 0.80
CA THR A 11 0.25 -6.16 0.40
C THR A 11 0.23 -5.14 1.53
N ILE A 12 1.05 -4.10 1.41
CA ILE A 12 1.13 -2.99 2.36
C ILE A 12 1.03 -1.69 1.59
N VAL A 13 0.25 -0.75 2.13
CA VAL A 13 0.21 0.63 1.65
C VAL A 13 0.40 1.52 2.87
N GLY A 14 1.38 2.41 2.83
CA GLY A 14 1.65 3.30 3.95
C GLY A 14 2.22 4.62 3.50
N GLY A 15 2.54 5.49 4.45
CA GLY A 15 3.13 6.78 4.17
C GLY A 15 3.65 7.44 5.43
N LYS A 16 4.60 8.34 5.25
CA LYS A 16 5.21 9.12 6.34
C LYS A 16 5.60 10.50 5.86
N ARG A 17 5.76 11.44 6.78
CA ARG A 17 6.34 12.75 6.46
C ARG A 17 7.86 12.63 6.51
N ASP A 18 8.46 12.60 5.33
CA ASP A 18 9.90 12.68 5.17
C ASP A 18 10.39 14.12 5.44
N PRO A 19 11.51 14.31 6.16
CA PRO A 19 12.02 15.65 6.47
C PRO A 19 12.44 16.49 5.26
N VAL A 20 12.79 15.83 4.14
CA VAL A 20 13.26 16.48 2.92
C VAL A 20 12.15 16.58 1.89
N PHE A 21 11.42 15.49 1.67
CA PHE A 21 10.43 15.40 0.59
C PHE A 21 8.99 15.72 1.03
N GLY A 22 8.75 15.91 2.32
CA GLY A 22 7.40 16.08 2.85
C GLY A 22 6.63 14.76 2.82
N PRO A 23 5.32 14.73 2.51
CA PRO A 23 4.55 13.51 2.54
C PRO A 23 5.01 12.54 1.44
N VAL A 24 5.35 11.31 1.84
CA VAL A 24 5.70 10.21 0.92
C VAL A 24 4.80 9.01 1.19
N VAL A 25 4.45 8.28 0.13
CA VAL A 25 3.65 7.06 0.16
C VAL A 25 4.49 5.87 -0.30
N MET A 26 4.19 4.70 0.24
CA MET A 26 4.89 3.46 0.06
C MET A 26 3.91 2.35 -0.32
N PHE A 27 4.35 1.50 -1.23
CA PHE A 27 3.68 0.26 -1.60
C PHE A 27 4.68 -0.90 -1.52
N GLY A 28 4.23 -2.04 -1.01
CA GLY A 28 5.02 -3.27 -0.98
C GLY A 28 4.17 -4.53 -0.86
N LEU A 29 4.82 -5.68 -0.99
CA LEU A 29 4.19 -6.98 -0.72
C LEU A 29 4.30 -7.32 0.76
N GLY A 30 3.20 -7.73 1.40
CA GLY A 30 3.15 -8.08 2.81
C GLY A 30 3.79 -9.43 3.14
N GLY A 31 3.84 -9.75 4.44
CA GLY A 31 4.50 -10.94 4.98
C GLY A 31 6.02 -10.89 4.86
N VAL A 32 6.66 -12.04 4.64
CA VAL A 32 8.13 -12.20 4.59
C VAL A 32 8.81 -11.26 3.56
N PHE A 33 8.07 -10.83 2.53
CA PHE A 33 8.60 -9.96 1.47
C PHE A 33 8.92 -8.53 1.93
N VAL A 34 8.22 -8.00 2.94
CA VAL A 34 8.57 -6.70 3.54
C VAL A 34 9.52 -6.88 4.72
N GLU A 35 9.35 -7.92 5.55
CA GLU A 35 10.16 -8.11 6.77
C GLU A 35 11.62 -8.49 6.49
N VAL A 36 11.90 -9.20 5.39
CA VAL A 36 13.24 -9.73 5.08
C VAL A 36 13.83 -9.14 3.80
N LEU A 37 12.99 -8.80 2.80
CA LEU A 37 13.47 -8.39 1.48
C LEU A 37 13.36 -6.89 1.21
N GLU A 38 12.72 -6.14 2.12
CA GLU A 38 12.48 -4.69 2.00
C GLU A 38 11.93 -4.31 0.60
N ASP A 39 11.07 -5.16 0.02
CA ASP A 39 10.57 -4.99 -1.35
C ASP A 39 9.44 -3.96 -1.39
N VAL A 40 9.84 -2.69 -1.29
CA VAL A 40 8.95 -1.53 -1.25
C VAL A 40 9.34 -0.49 -2.27
N VAL A 41 8.35 0.23 -2.79
CA VAL A 41 8.53 1.37 -3.68
C VAL A 41 7.93 2.62 -3.02
N TRP A 42 8.70 3.71 -3.03
CA TRP A 42 8.30 4.99 -2.48
C TRP A 42 8.00 6.01 -3.58
N ARG A 43 7.04 6.91 -3.31
CA ARG A 43 6.74 8.09 -4.13
C ARG A 43 6.36 9.27 -3.25
N THR A 44 6.60 10.48 -3.74
CA THR A 44 6.05 11.70 -3.13
C THR A 44 4.54 11.72 -3.26
N ALA A 45 3.84 12.18 -2.23
CA ALA A 45 2.40 12.33 -2.23
C ALA A 45 2.00 13.81 -2.39
N PRO A 46 0.81 14.10 -2.96
CA PRO A 46 -0.09 13.14 -3.61
C PRO A 46 0.49 12.65 -4.95
N LEU A 47 0.05 11.49 -5.43
CA LEU A 47 0.52 10.93 -6.71
C LEU A 47 -0.64 10.67 -7.69
N PRO A 48 -0.40 10.80 -9.02
CA PRO A 48 -1.39 10.46 -10.03
C PRO A 48 -1.46 8.93 -10.25
N PRO A 49 -2.54 8.41 -10.85
CA PRO A 49 -2.69 6.98 -11.15
C PRO A 49 -1.50 6.33 -11.89
N ALA A 50 -0.88 7.06 -12.82
CA ALA A 50 0.29 6.58 -13.56
C ALA A 50 1.51 6.27 -12.65
N GLU A 51 1.65 6.96 -11.51
CA GLU A 51 2.71 6.63 -10.55
C GLU A 51 2.35 5.40 -9.72
N ALA A 52 1.07 5.18 -9.39
CA ALA A 52 0.63 3.97 -8.72
C ALA A 52 0.88 2.72 -9.59
N GLU A 53 0.66 2.83 -10.90
CA GLU A 53 0.99 1.77 -11.85
C GLU A 53 2.48 1.41 -11.82
N LYS A 54 3.36 2.43 -11.84
CA LYS A 54 4.81 2.22 -11.73
C LYS A 54 5.21 1.63 -10.38
N MET A 55 4.51 1.98 -9.29
CA MET A 55 4.77 1.39 -7.97
C MET A 55 4.44 -0.10 -7.95
N THR A 56 3.27 -0.51 -8.45
CA THR A 56 2.90 -1.94 -8.47
C THR A 56 3.72 -2.75 -9.47
N ALA A 57 4.18 -2.13 -10.57
CA ALA A 57 5.09 -2.78 -11.52
C ALA A 57 6.55 -2.83 -11.03
N GLY A 58 6.92 -1.97 -10.07
CA GLY A 58 8.28 -1.75 -9.60
C GLY A 58 8.71 -2.62 -8.42
N VAL A 59 7.78 -3.29 -7.73
CA VAL A 59 8.12 -4.29 -6.70
C VAL A 59 8.73 -5.53 -7.36
N ARG A 60 9.79 -6.08 -6.77
CA ARG A 60 10.51 -7.25 -7.29
C ARG A 60 9.61 -8.47 -7.35
N GLY A 61 8.72 -8.62 -6.37
CA GLY A 61 7.77 -9.73 -6.28
C GLY A 61 6.49 -9.54 -7.09
N ARG A 62 6.41 -8.64 -8.08
CA ARG A 62 5.16 -8.36 -8.83
C ARG A 62 4.43 -9.60 -9.36
N ALA A 63 5.14 -10.70 -9.63
CA ALA A 63 4.55 -11.98 -10.03
C ALA A 63 3.50 -12.51 -9.02
N PHE A 64 3.58 -12.14 -7.74
CA PHE A 64 2.57 -12.47 -6.73
C PHE A 64 1.25 -11.68 -6.91
N LEU A 65 1.32 -10.50 -7.54
CA LEU A 65 0.13 -9.74 -7.94
C LEU A 65 -0.49 -10.32 -9.21
N GLU A 66 0.33 -10.87 -10.11
CA GLU A 66 -0.10 -11.50 -11.37
C GLU A 66 -0.62 -12.94 -11.19
N GLY A 67 -0.52 -13.50 -9.98
CA GLY A 67 -0.93 -14.85 -9.65
C GLY A 67 0.27 -15.80 -9.57
N ALA A 68 0.56 -16.28 -8.35
CA ALA A 68 1.65 -17.21 -8.08
C ALA A 68 1.21 -18.29 -7.08
N ARG A 69 1.89 -19.45 -7.11
CA ARG A 69 1.64 -20.58 -6.20
C ARG A 69 0.17 -21.04 -6.16
N GLY A 70 -0.48 -21.07 -7.33
CA GLY A 70 -1.89 -21.49 -7.45
C GLY A 70 -2.92 -20.44 -6.99
N LYS A 71 -2.48 -19.22 -6.64
CA LYS A 71 -3.38 -18.09 -6.37
C LYS A 71 -3.78 -17.41 -7.68
N PRO A 72 -5.04 -16.93 -7.80
CA PRO A 72 -5.46 -16.12 -8.93
C PRO A 72 -4.74 -14.76 -8.93
N PRO A 73 -4.67 -14.08 -10.09
CA PRO A 73 -4.20 -12.69 -10.15
C PRO A 73 -5.04 -11.78 -9.27
N CYS A 74 -4.40 -10.74 -8.73
CA CYS A 74 -5.06 -9.67 -7.99
C CYS A 74 -5.72 -8.69 -8.95
N ASP A 75 -6.76 -8.01 -8.47
CA ASP A 75 -7.25 -6.78 -9.08
C ASP A 75 -6.25 -5.65 -8.77
N VAL A 76 -5.23 -5.55 -9.61
CA VAL A 76 -4.15 -4.57 -9.47
C VAL A 76 -4.69 -3.14 -9.63
N ALA A 77 -5.73 -2.94 -10.44
CA ALA A 77 -6.35 -1.63 -10.62
C ALA A 77 -7.00 -1.13 -9.31
N ALA A 78 -7.71 -2.00 -8.58
CA ALA A 78 -8.25 -1.65 -7.27
C ALA A 78 -7.15 -1.32 -6.24
N LEU A 79 -6.02 -2.03 -6.31
CA LEU A 79 -4.86 -1.75 -5.47
C LEU A 79 -4.21 -0.40 -5.80
N GLN A 80 -4.05 -0.08 -7.08
CA GLN A 80 -3.55 1.21 -7.55
C GLN A 80 -4.46 2.37 -7.11
N ASP A 81 -5.79 2.20 -7.23
CA ASP A 81 -6.76 3.19 -6.76
C ASP A 81 -6.64 3.43 -5.24
N MET A 82 -6.44 2.37 -4.44
CA MET A 82 -6.14 2.50 -3.01
C MET A 82 -4.87 3.31 -2.74
N ILE A 83 -3.77 3.04 -3.46
CA ILE A 83 -2.51 3.78 -3.31
C ILE A 83 -2.72 5.28 -3.62
N VAL A 84 -3.43 5.60 -4.71
CA VAL A 84 -3.75 6.98 -5.08
C VAL A 84 -4.55 7.65 -3.97
N ARG A 85 -5.64 7.02 -3.50
CA ARG A 85 -6.49 7.56 -2.42
C ARG A 85 -5.73 7.78 -1.14
N VAL A 86 -4.87 6.84 -0.74
CA VAL A 86 -4.00 6.95 0.43
C VAL A 86 -3.03 8.12 0.27
N SER A 87 -2.43 8.30 -0.91
CA SER A 87 -1.53 9.43 -1.16
C SER A 87 -2.24 10.78 -1.00
N HIS A 88 -3.48 10.89 -1.50
CA HIS A 88 -4.30 12.09 -1.36
C HIS A 88 -4.71 12.31 0.09
N LEU A 89 -5.24 11.28 0.76
CA LEU A 89 -5.62 11.34 2.18
C LEU A 89 -4.45 11.82 3.06
N PHE A 90 -3.26 11.30 2.83
CA PHE A 90 -2.08 11.66 3.59
C PHE A 90 -1.58 13.08 3.29
N SER A 91 -1.74 13.55 2.05
CA SER A 91 -1.49 14.95 1.69
C SER A 91 -2.48 15.91 2.38
N ASP A 92 -3.75 15.52 2.43
CA ASP A 92 -4.85 16.37 2.95
C ASP A 92 -4.91 16.42 4.47
N LEU A 93 -4.25 15.48 5.17
CA LEU A 93 -4.20 15.40 6.63
C LEU A 93 -2.80 15.77 7.16
N PRO A 94 -2.49 17.08 7.32
CA PRO A 94 -1.15 17.53 7.67
C PRO A 94 -0.71 17.13 9.09
N ASP A 95 -1.65 16.77 9.96
CA ASP A 95 -1.38 16.38 11.35
C ASP A 95 -1.09 14.87 11.49
N VAL A 96 -1.27 14.10 10.41
CA VAL A 96 -0.85 12.70 10.37
C VAL A 96 0.64 12.65 10.05
N ALA A 97 1.43 12.08 10.96
CA ALA A 97 2.86 11.87 10.81
C ALA A 97 3.17 10.60 10.01
N GLU A 98 2.40 9.53 10.26
CA GLU A 98 2.54 8.22 9.63
C GLU A 98 1.18 7.54 9.48
N MET A 99 1.01 6.82 8.37
CA MET A 99 -0.12 5.93 8.14
C MET A 99 0.42 4.60 7.62
N ASP A 100 -0.01 3.50 8.21
CA ASP A 100 0.37 2.14 7.80
C ASP A 100 -0.90 1.31 7.66
N ILE A 101 -1.15 0.79 6.46
CA ILE A 101 -2.25 -0.12 6.16
C ILE A 101 -1.61 -1.48 5.87
N ASN A 102 -1.60 -2.32 6.90
CA ASN A 102 -0.90 -3.60 6.88
C ASN A 102 -1.64 -4.62 7.76
N PRO A 103 -2.23 -5.69 7.20
CA PRO A 103 -2.20 -6.05 5.78
C PRO A 103 -3.31 -5.39 4.96
N VAL A 104 -3.02 -5.19 3.68
CA VAL A 104 -4.01 -5.01 2.63
C VAL A 104 -4.22 -6.38 1.95
N ALA A 105 -5.47 -6.86 1.96
CA ALA A 105 -5.87 -8.07 1.25
C ALA A 105 -6.16 -7.75 -0.21
N SER A 106 -5.26 -8.18 -1.11
CA SER A 106 -5.44 -8.05 -2.56
C SER A 106 -5.95 -9.36 -3.15
N THR A 107 -7.12 -9.30 -3.81
CA THR A 107 -7.81 -10.45 -4.39
C THR A 107 -8.16 -10.19 -5.85
N ALA A 108 -8.59 -11.23 -6.57
CA ALA A 108 -9.13 -11.08 -7.94
C ALA A 108 -10.40 -10.22 -8.03
N LYS A 109 -11.07 -9.90 -6.91
CA LYS A 109 -12.32 -9.14 -6.86
C LYS A 109 -12.16 -7.73 -6.31
N GLY A 110 -10.93 -7.31 -6.03
CA GLY A 110 -10.62 -6.03 -5.42
C GLY A 110 -9.65 -6.14 -4.26
N THR A 111 -9.48 -5.02 -3.57
CA THR A 111 -8.55 -4.86 -2.46
C THR A 111 -9.27 -4.39 -1.19
N MET A 112 -8.79 -4.78 -0.02
CA MET A 112 -9.39 -4.42 1.27
C MET A 112 -8.32 -4.21 2.34
N ALA A 113 -8.38 -3.07 3.04
CA ALA A 113 -7.58 -2.85 4.24
C ALA A 113 -8.08 -3.77 5.36
N LEU A 114 -7.21 -4.63 5.90
CA LEU A 114 -7.56 -5.50 7.02
C LEU A 114 -7.16 -4.90 8.37
N ASP A 115 -6.10 -4.11 8.40
CA ASP A 115 -5.70 -3.34 9.56
C ASP A 115 -5.10 -2.00 9.11
N ALA A 116 -5.20 -0.99 9.96
CA ALA A 116 -4.68 0.33 9.71
C ALA A 116 -4.25 1.00 11.01
N ARG A 117 -3.04 1.55 11.00
CA ARG A 117 -2.48 2.34 12.10
C ARG A 117 -2.18 3.74 11.60
N VAL A 118 -2.56 4.73 12.40
CA VAL A 118 -2.33 6.15 12.13
C VAL A 118 -1.61 6.76 13.32
N ILE A 119 -0.51 7.45 13.08
CA ILE A 119 0.24 8.20 14.09
C ILE A 119 0.07 9.68 13.80
N LEU A 120 -0.39 10.42 14.80
CA LEU A 120 -0.51 11.87 14.74
C LEU A 120 0.77 12.53 15.23
N ASP A 121 1.11 13.67 14.62
CA ASP A 121 2.14 14.54 15.16
C ASP A 121 1.62 15.21 16.44
N LYS A 122 2.32 15.01 17.56
CA LYS A 122 1.94 15.59 18.87
C LYS A 122 2.22 17.10 18.97
N LYS A 123 2.87 17.69 17.97
CA LYS A 123 3.34 19.08 18.00
C LYS A 123 2.45 20.08 17.26
N ARG A 124 1.23 19.68 16.89
CA ARG A 124 0.18 20.59 16.41
C ARG A 124 -1.01 20.59 17.35
#